data_AF-A0A382DWG4-F1
#
_entry.id   AF-A0A382DWG4-F1
#
_cell.length_a   1.000
_cell.length_b   1.000
_cell.length_c   1.000
_cell.angle_alpha   90.00
_cell.angle_beta   90.00
_cell.angle_gamma   90.00
#
_symmetry.space_group_name_H-M   'P 1'
#
loop_
_entity.id
_entity.type
_entity.pdbx_description
1 polymer ?
#
loop_
_entity_poly.entity_id
_entity_poly.type
_entity_poly.pdbx_seq_one_letter_code
_entity_poly.pdbx_strand_id
1 'polypeptide(L)'
;MDEVGPDAPTLCGGWTAAHLAAHLVVRERRPDTGPGLVMSGAPARHTARVTNRLAERGNFTQQVDRVRRGPPVYLRPFDGQMNLVEFVVHHEDVRRAGDEWTPRSGLDGL
;
A
#
# COMPACT_ATOMS: atom_id res chain seq x y z
N MET A 1 5.92 6.78 4.20
CA MET A 1 4.59 6.84 4.84
C MET A 1 4.67 7.42 6.25
N ASP A 2 5.57 6.96 7.11
CA ASP A 2 5.67 7.46 8.50
C ASP A 2 5.97 8.96 8.62
N GLU A 3 6.73 9.52 7.68
CA GLU A 3 7.18 10.91 7.72
C GLU A 3 6.11 11.92 7.25
N VAL A 4 5.07 11.47 6.55
CA VAL A 4 4.09 12.35 5.88
C VAL A 4 2.70 12.35 6.54
N GLY A 5 2.41 11.37 7.40
CA GLY A 5 1.12 11.23 8.07
C GLY A 5 0.01 10.59 7.21
N PRO A 6 -1.18 10.32 7.79
CA PRO A 6 -2.26 9.56 7.14
C PRO A 6 -2.93 10.28 5.96
N ASP A 7 -2.94 11.61 5.98
CA ASP A 7 -3.64 12.44 4.99
C ASP A 7 -2.76 12.85 3.80
N ALA A 8 -1.49 12.45 3.81
CA ALA A 8 -0.56 12.78 2.74
C ALA A 8 -1.08 12.29 1.38
N PRO A 9 -0.96 13.11 0.33
CA PRO A 9 -1.41 12.73 -1.00
C PRO A 9 -0.58 11.56 -1.54
N THR A 10 -1.15 10.84 -2.50
CA THR A 10 -0.46 9.80 -3.26
C THR A 10 -0.77 9.98 -4.74
N LEU A 11 0.06 9.39 -5.61
CA LEU A 11 -0.24 9.32 -7.04
C LEU A 11 -1.32 8.28 -7.38
N CYS A 12 -1.77 7.48 -6.41
CA CYS A 12 -2.95 6.64 -6.57
C CYS A 12 -4.19 7.53 -6.45
N GLY A 13 -4.77 7.92 -7.59
CA GLY A 13 -5.83 8.95 -7.66
C GLY A 13 -6.88 8.85 -6.54
N GLY A 14 -7.00 9.91 -5.75
CA GLY A 14 -7.95 10.03 -4.63
C GLY A 14 -7.55 9.30 -3.35
N TRP A 15 -6.42 8.61 -3.31
CA TRP A 15 -5.92 7.93 -2.12
C TRP A 15 -4.95 8.81 -1.33
N THR A 16 -5.14 8.78 -0.01
CA THR A 16 -4.17 9.27 0.96
C THR A 16 -3.19 8.15 1.35
N ALA A 17 -2.12 8.48 2.08
CA ALA A 17 -1.21 7.49 2.63
C ALA A 17 -1.93 6.44 3.52
N ALA A 18 -3.01 6.82 4.22
CA ALA A 18 -3.83 5.86 4.97
C ALA A 18 -4.56 4.85 4.06
N HIS A 19 -5.07 5.29 2.91
CA HIS A 19 -5.66 4.38 1.92
C HIS A 19 -4.63 3.40 1.38
N LEU A 20 -3.42 3.89 1.10
CA LEU A 20 -2.35 3.08 0.58
C LEU A 20 -1.80 2.07 1.60
N ALA A 21 -1.62 2.48 2.86
CA ALA A 21 -1.26 1.58 3.95
C ALA A 21 -2.34 0.51 4.20
N ALA A 22 -3.62 0.90 4.16
CA ALA A 22 -4.74 -0.03 4.28
C ALA A 22 -4.77 -1.04 3.13
N HIS A 23 -4.51 -0.61 1.88
CA HIS A 23 -4.47 -1.48 0.71
C HIS A 23 -3.43 -2.60 0.87
N LEU A 24 -2.20 -2.24 1.25
CA LEU A 24 -1.11 -3.19 1.49
C LEU A 24 -1.48 -4.21 2.58
N VAL A 25 -2.03 -3.73 3.70
CA VAL A 25 -2.47 -4.60 4.81
C VAL A 25 -3.59 -5.55 4.39
N VAL A 26 -4.57 -5.07 3.61
CA VAL A 26 -5.70 -5.88 3.12
C VAL A 26 -5.19 -6.95 2.17
N ARG A 27 -4.37 -6.59 1.19
CA ARG A 27 -3.82 -7.54 0.21
C ARG A 27 -3.07 -8.69 0.89
N GLU A 28 -2.25 -8.41 1.90
CA GLU A 28 -1.46 -9.43 2.58
C GLU A 28 -2.28 -10.31 3.54
N ARG A 29 -3.38 -9.80 4.12
CA ARG A 29 -4.01 -10.41 5.30
C ARG A 29 -5.48 -10.76 5.15
N ARG A 30 -6.10 -10.41 4.01
CA ARG A 30 -7.50 -10.70 3.68
C ARG A 30 -7.57 -11.55 2.41
N PRO A 31 -7.41 -12.88 2.49
CA PRO A 31 -7.49 -13.75 1.31
C PRO A 31 -8.84 -13.63 0.58
N ASP A 32 -9.92 -13.26 1.29
CA ASP A 32 -11.24 -13.00 0.71
C ASP A 32 -11.29 -11.80 -0.25
N THR A 33 -10.28 -10.91 -0.19
CA THR A 33 -10.17 -9.72 -1.04
C THR A 33 -9.26 -9.93 -2.25
N GLY A 34 -8.51 -11.04 -2.29
CA GLY A 34 -7.60 -11.38 -3.38
C GLY A 34 -8.26 -11.35 -4.78
N PRO A 35 -9.47 -11.92 -4.96
CA PRO A 35 -10.15 -11.86 -6.25
C PRO A 35 -10.40 -10.44 -6.77
N GLY A 36 -10.61 -9.46 -5.90
CA GLY A 36 -10.84 -8.07 -6.32
C GLY A 36 -9.60 -7.32 -6.83
N LEU A 37 -8.42 -7.94 -6.77
CA LEU A 37 -7.18 -7.41 -7.36
C LEU A 37 -7.09 -7.68 -8.87
N VAL A 38 -7.76 -8.73 -9.35
CA VAL A 38 -7.67 -9.19 -10.75
C VAL A 38 -9.05 -9.28 -11.44
N MET A 39 -10.13 -9.37 -10.67
CA MET A 39 -11.50 -9.46 -11.18
C MET A 39 -12.24 -8.14 -11.01
N SER A 40 -13.02 -7.77 -12.04
CA SER A 40 -13.88 -6.59 -12.00
C SER A 40 -15.23 -6.87 -11.31
N GLY A 41 -16.02 -5.82 -11.09
CA GLY A 41 -17.39 -5.96 -10.56
C GLY A 41 -17.45 -6.14 -9.05
N ALA A 42 -18.23 -7.14 -8.58
CA ALA A 42 -18.48 -7.33 -7.16
C ALA A 42 -17.23 -7.60 -6.31
N PRO A 43 -16.25 -8.42 -6.78
CA PRO A 43 -14.97 -8.60 -6.09
C PRO A 43 -14.19 -7.30 -5.91
N ALA A 44 -13.97 -6.52 -6.97
CA ALA A 44 -13.30 -5.22 -6.89
C ALA A 44 -13.99 -4.27 -5.91
N ARG A 45 -15.34 -4.22 -5.93
CA ARG A 45 -16.12 -3.42 -4.97
C ARG A 45 -16.00 -3.92 -3.53
N HIS A 46 -15.81 -5.22 -3.31
CA HIS A 46 -15.56 -5.78 -1.97
C HIS A 46 -14.20 -5.34 -1.46
N THR A 47 -13.16 -5.54 -2.25
CA THR A 47 -11.79 -5.13 -1.90
C THR A 47 -11.73 -3.63 -1.61
N ALA A 48 -12.29 -2.78 -2.48
CA ALA A 48 -12.34 -1.33 -2.26
C ALA A 48 -13.07 -0.95 -0.95
N ARG A 49 -14.21 -1.59 -0.66
CA ARG A 49 -14.95 -1.34 0.60
C ARG A 49 -14.16 -1.73 1.84
N VAL A 50 -13.43 -2.84 1.79
CA VAL A 50 -12.59 -3.29 2.91
C VAL A 50 -11.40 -2.35 3.10
N THR A 51 -10.73 -1.95 2.02
CA THR A 51 -9.63 -0.97 2.03
C THR A 51 -10.08 0.36 2.62
N ASN A 52 -11.16 0.95 2.10
CA ASN A 52 -11.66 2.26 2.56
C ASN A 52 -12.05 2.22 4.04
N ARG A 53 -12.75 1.17 4.47
CA ARG A 53 -13.12 1.02 5.88
C ARG A 53 -11.89 0.93 6.78
N LEU A 54 -10.85 0.23 6.35
CA LEU A 54 -9.62 0.11 7.12
C LEU A 54 -8.84 1.43 7.14
N ALA A 55 -8.82 2.17 6.04
CA ALA A 55 -8.23 3.51 5.96
C ALA A 55 -8.93 4.51 6.90
N GLU A 56 -10.26 4.53 6.89
CA GLU A 56 -11.07 5.46 7.69
C GLU A 56 -11.07 5.15 9.20
N ARG A 57 -11.08 3.87 9.57
CA ARG A 57 -11.31 3.44 10.96
C ARG A 57 -10.07 2.87 11.64
N GLY A 58 -9.04 2.55 10.86
CA GLY A 58 -7.83 1.94 11.38
C GLY A 58 -6.85 2.97 11.92
N ASN A 59 -5.91 2.48 12.74
CA ASN A 59 -4.80 3.31 13.19
C ASN A 59 -3.68 3.26 12.12
N PHE A 60 -3.40 4.42 11.51
CA PHE A 60 -2.41 4.54 10.44
C PHE A 60 -1.03 4.04 10.85
N THR A 61 -0.50 4.46 12.00
CA THR A 61 0.82 4.03 12.49
C THR A 61 0.89 2.51 12.64
N GLN A 62 -0.15 1.89 13.20
CA GLN A 62 -0.20 0.42 13.31
C GLN A 62 -0.26 -0.28 11.94
N GLN A 63 -0.88 0.35 10.94
CA GLN A 63 -0.91 -0.19 9.58
C GLN A 63 0.48 -0.09 8.93
N VAL A 64 1.14 1.06 9.03
CA VAL A 64 2.51 1.22 8.51
C VAL A 64 3.47 0.24 9.20
N ASP A 65 3.32 0.03 10.51
CA ASP A 65 4.09 -0.97 11.24
C ASP A 65 3.82 -2.41 10.74
N ARG A 66 2.57 -2.73 10.36
CA ARG A 66 2.24 -4.05 9.79
C ARG A 66 2.88 -4.22 8.42
N VAL A 67 2.82 -3.20 7.59
CA VAL A 67 3.48 -3.14 6.28
C VAL A 67 4.99 -3.36 6.44
N ARG A 68 5.63 -2.66 7.38
CA ARG A 68 7.07 -2.79 7.66
C ARG A 68 7.47 -4.20 8.13
N ARG A 69 6.63 -4.86 8.93
CA ARG A 69 6.88 -6.24 9.38
C ARG A 69 6.66 -7.29 8.29
N GLY A 70 6.05 -6.88 7.18
CA GLY A 70 5.72 -7.73 6.05
C GLY A 70 4.62 -8.75 6.37
N PRO A 71 4.45 -9.72 5.46
CA PRO A 71 3.37 -10.68 5.53
C PRO A 71 3.52 -11.63 6.73
N PRO A 72 2.40 -12.20 7.21
CA PRO A 72 2.43 -13.29 8.18
C PRO A 72 3.37 -14.42 7.73
N VAL A 73 4.05 -15.05 8.70
CA VAL A 73 5.09 -16.07 8.43
C VAL A 73 4.63 -17.21 7.51
N TYR A 74 3.36 -17.57 7.54
CA TYR A 74 2.78 -18.64 6.73
C TYR A 74 2.56 -18.25 5.25
N LEU A 75 2.61 -16.96 4.89
CA LEU A 75 2.48 -16.48 3.49
C LEU A 75 3.83 -16.14 2.85
N ARG A 76 4.90 -15.97 3.65
CA ARG A 76 6.25 -15.61 3.18
C ARG A 76 6.80 -16.43 2.01
N PRO A 77 6.55 -17.76 1.88
CA PRO A 77 7.05 -18.55 0.75
C PRO A 77 6.50 -18.13 -0.63
N PHE A 78 5.38 -17.41 -0.67
CA PHE A 78 4.71 -17.01 -1.91
C PHE A 78 4.88 -15.52 -2.26
N ASP A 79 5.66 -14.78 -1.46
CA ASP A 79 5.55 -13.31 -1.36
C ASP A 79 6.79 -12.51 -1.83
N GLY A 80 7.90 -13.16 -2.18
CA GLY A 80 9.23 -12.52 -2.24
C GLY A 80 9.40 -11.41 -3.29
N GLN A 81 9.06 -11.67 -4.56
CA GLN A 81 9.29 -10.71 -5.67
C GLN A 81 8.15 -9.70 -5.84
N MET A 82 6.90 -10.12 -5.59
CA MET A 82 5.74 -9.23 -5.75
C MET A 82 5.71 -8.12 -4.70
N ASN A 83 6.11 -8.40 -3.45
CA ASN A 83 6.14 -7.38 -2.41
C ASN A 83 7.21 -6.31 -2.63
N LEU A 84 8.37 -6.64 -3.20
CA LEU A 84 9.43 -5.66 -3.41
C LEU A 84 9.01 -4.57 -4.41
N VAL A 85 8.49 -4.98 -5.58
CA VAL A 85 8.04 -4.04 -6.61
C VAL A 85 6.91 -3.16 -6.07
N GLU A 86 5.96 -3.77 -5.38
CA GLU A 86 4.80 -3.07 -4.83
C GLU A 86 5.19 -2.05 -3.75
N PHE A 87 6.09 -2.42 -2.82
CA PHE A 87 6.57 -1.46 -1.82
C PHE A 87 7.37 -0.32 -2.45
N VAL A 88 8.18 -0.58 -3.48
CA VAL A 88 8.93 0.48 -4.17
C VAL A 88 7.98 1.42 -4.89
N VAL A 89 7.03 0.91 -5.67
CA VAL A 89 6.05 1.72 -6.40
C VAL A 89 5.25 2.58 -5.43
N HIS A 90 4.69 1.99 -4.38
CA HIS A 90 3.84 2.70 -3.44
C HIS A 90 4.60 3.62 -2.48
N HIS A 91 5.87 3.34 -2.20
CA HIS A 91 6.75 4.31 -1.56
C HIS A 91 6.96 5.53 -2.47
N GLU A 92 7.24 5.31 -3.75
CA GLU A 92 7.41 6.39 -4.71
C GLU A 92 6.11 7.14 -5.01
N ASP A 93 4.93 6.51 -4.91
CA ASP A 93 3.64 7.19 -5.06
C ASP A 93 3.40 8.22 -3.95
N VAL A 94 3.86 7.94 -2.73
CA VAL A 94 3.79 8.88 -1.60
C VAL A 94 4.84 9.98 -1.76
N ARG A 95 6.08 9.60 -2.09
CA ARG A 95 7.21 10.54 -2.20
C ARG A 95 7.03 11.54 -3.34
N ARG A 96 6.50 11.10 -4.49
CA ARG A 96 6.28 11.95 -5.67
C ARG A 96 5.04 12.84 -5.59
N ALA A 97 4.10 12.50 -4.72
CA ALA A 97 2.87 13.26 -4.57
C ALA A 97 3.04 14.52 -3.69
N GLY A 98 4.16 14.65 -2.98
CA GLY A 98 4.51 15.87 -2.25
C GLY A 98 5.01 16.99 -3.16
N ASP A 99 4.86 18.24 -2.71
CA ASP A 99 5.18 19.43 -3.49
C ASP A 99 6.68 19.61 -3.79
N GLU A 100 7.57 19.01 -2.99
CA GLU A 100 9.03 19.13 -3.09
C GLU A 100 9.70 17.92 -3.75
N TRP A 101 9.02 17.27 -4.70
CA TRP A 101 9.61 16.09 -5.35
C TRP A 101 10.92 16.42 -6.08
N THR A 102 11.94 15.60 -5.85
CA THR A 102 13.22 15.64 -6.57
C THR A 102 13.59 14.24 -7.09
N PRO A 103 14.20 14.13 -8.29
CA PRO A 103 14.73 12.86 -8.79
C PRO A 103 15.70 12.22 -7.80
N ARG A 104 15.71 10.90 -7.68
CA ARG A 104 16.77 10.22 -6.93
C ARG A 104 18.08 10.38 -7.69
N SER A 105 19.12 10.86 -7.01
CA SER A 105 20.47 10.94 -7.53
C SER A 105 21.25 9.65 -7.22
N GLY A 106 22.32 9.39 -7.98
CA GLY A 106 23.26 8.29 -7.70
C GLY A 106 22.79 6.89 -8.08
N LEU A 107 21.87 6.77 -9.05
CA LEU A 107 21.38 5.48 -9.57
C LEU A 107 22.09 5.02 -10.86
N ASP A 108 23.03 5.80 -11.38
CA ASP A 108 23.66 5.61 -12.71
C ASP A 108 24.60 4.39 -12.82
N GLY A 109 24.52 3.42 -11.91
CA GLY A 109 25.37 2.22 -11.85
C GLY A 109 24.73 1.01 -11.19
N LEU A 110 23.39 1.00 -11.03
CA LEU A 110 22.59 -0.19 -10.77
C LEU A 110 22.11 -0.79 -12.09
#